data_AF-A0A1E4I7H8-F1
#
_entry.id   AF-A0A1E4I7H8-F1
#
_cell.length_a   1.000
_cell.length_b   1.000
_cell.length_c   1.000
_cell.angle_alpha   90.00
_cell.angle_beta   90.00
_cell.angle_gamma   90.00
#
_symmetry.space_group_name_H-M   'P 1'
#
loop_
_entity.id
_entity.type
_entity.pdbx_description
1 polymer ?
#
loop_
_entity_poly.entity_id
_entity_poly.type
_entity_poly.pdbx_seq_one_letter_code
_entity_poly.pdbx_strand_id
1 'polypeptide(L)'
;MGSLHWAAHAVDTAIGALRAEPTSRAVTDALHRAEVAVSALPSGLVSTTLGRLVDTAWDCHLAGQDSSARLVAQRGAAARAMRLAS
;
A
#
# COMPACT_ATOMS: atom_id res chain seq x y z
N MET A 1 -5.07 -13.24 12.26
CA MET A 1 -5.61 -13.14 10.87
C MET A 1 -6.32 -11.80 10.58
N GLY A 2 -7.01 -11.17 11.54
CA GLY A 2 -7.74 -9.90 11.28
C GLY A 2 -6.87 -8.68 10.96
N SER A 3 -5.72 -8.51 11.64
CA SER A 3 -4.82 -7.36 11.43
C SER A 3 -4.18 -7.34 10.03
N LEU A 4 -3.79 -8.50 9.51
CA LEU A 4 -3.20 -8.62 8.17
C LEU A 4 -4.21 -8.27 7.07
N HIS A 5 -5.44 -8.76 7.16
CA HIS A 5 -6.50 -8.45 6.21
C HIS A 5 -6.84 -6.96 6.24
N TRP A 6 -6.87 -6.36 7.44
CA TRP A 6 -7.10 -4.92 7.59
C TRP A 6 -5.99 -4.09 6.94
N ALA A 7 -4.72 -4.46 7.15
CA ALA A 7 -3.59 -3.79 6.51
C ALA A 7 -3.62 -3.92 4.98
N ALA A 8 -3.88 -5.11 4.46
CA ALA A 8 -4.02 -5.32 3.02
C ALA A 8 -5.17 -4.49 2.44
N HIS A 9 -6.32 -4.45 3.12
CA HIS A 9 -7.46 -3.63 2.71
C HIS A 9 -7.14 -2.14 2.70
N ALA A 10 -6.49 -1.62 3.76
CA ALA A 10 -6.10 -0.21 3.83
C ALA A 10 -5.15 0.18 2.68
N VAL A 11 -4.17 -0.68 2.36
CA VAL A 11 -3.26 -0.47 1.22
C VAL A 11 -4.01 -0.48 -0.11
N ASP A 12 -4.95 -1.41 -0.30
CA ASP A 12 -5.76 -1.45 -1.53
C ASP A 12 -6.66 -0.20 -1.66
N THR A 13 -7.26 0.27 -0.56
CA THR A 13 -8.01 1.54 -0.55
C THR A 13 -7.11 2.72 -0.95
N ALA A 14 -5.90 2.80 -0.41
CA ALA A 14 -4.96 3.87 -0.74
C ALA A 14 -4.58 3.87 -2.23
N ILE A 15 -4.33 2.70 -2.81
CA ILE A 15 -4.01 2.61 -4.25
C ILE A 15 -5.25 2.89 -5.10
N GLY A 16 -6.45 2.50 -4.65
CA GLY A 16 -7.70 2.86 -5.30
C GLY A 16 -7.89 4.38 -5.35
N ALA A 17 -7.66 5.07 -4.23
CA ALA A 17 -7.72 6.53 -4.14
C ALA A 17 -6.66 7.19 -5.05
N LEU A 18 -5.42 6.71 -5.01
CA LEU A 18 -4.32 7.21 -5.85
C LEU A 18 -4.68 7.15 -7.34
N ARG A 19 -5.29 6.05 -7.79
CA ARG A 19 -5.70 5.87 -9.19
C ARG A 19 -6.88 6.74 -9.60
N ALA A 20 -7.75 7.10 -8.66
CA ALA A 20 -8.91 7.93 -8.93
C ALA A 20 -8.51 9.40 -9.09
N GLU A 21 -7.72 9.93 -8.16
CA GLU A 21 -7.30 11.34 -8.17
C GLU A 21 -5.94 11.48 -7.46
N PRO A 22 -4.82 11.39 -8.19
CA PRO A 22 -3.49 11.23 -7.60
C PRO A 22 -3.05 12.35 -6.67
N THR A 23 -3.54 13.58 -6.88
CA THR A 23 -3.15 14.76 -6.09
C THR A 23 -4.16 15.11 -4.99
N SER A 24 -5.17 14.26 -4.79
CA SER A 24 -6.25 14.53 -3.84
C SER A 24 -5.81 14.34 -2.40
N ARG A 25 -6.40 15.13 -1.50
CA ARG A 25 -6.23 14.94 -0.04
C ARG A 25 -6.70 13.55 0.42
N ALA A 26 -7.68 12.97 -0.28
CA ALA A 26 -8.16 11.62 0.01
C ALA A 26 -7.04 10.56 -0.11
N VAL A 27 -6.06 10.78 -1.01
CA VAL A 27 -4.90 9.89 -1.17
C VAL A 27 -4.01 9.98 0.05
N THR A 28 -3.71 11.19 0.54
CA THR A 28 -2.92 11.42 1.76
C THR A 28 -3.55 10.72 2.97
N ASP A 29 -4.86 10.90 3.17
CA ASP A 29 -5.58 10.28 4.30
C ASP A 29 -5.61 8.75 4.19
N ALA A 30 -5.76 8.21 2.97
CA ALA A 30 -5.77 6.77 2.74
C ALA A 30 -4.39 6.14 2.92
N LEU A 31 -3.33 6.77 2.41
CA LEU A 31 -1.96 6.32 2.57
C LEU A 31 -1.53 6.35 4.04
N HIS A 32 -1.86 7.40 4.79
CA HIS A 32 -1.53 7.45 6.21
C HIS A 32 -2.22 6.34 7.03
N ARG A 33 -3.49 6.03 6.72
CA ARG A 33 -4.18 4.87 7.31
C ARG A 33 -3.48 3.55 6.96
N ALA A 34 -3.01 3.41 5.73
CA ALA A 34 -2.25 2.24 5.31
C ALA A 34 -0.92 2.10 6.06
N GLU A 35 -0.17 3.19 6.26
CA GLU A 35 1.07 3.22 7.06
C GLU A 35 0.83 2.76 8.50
N VAL A 36 -0.20 3.31 9.16
CA VAL A 36 -0.59 2.90 10.51
C VAL A 36 -0.96 1.42 10.54
N ALA A 37 -1.68 0.94 9.53
CA ALA A 37 -2.08 -0.46 9.47
C ALA A 37 -0.91 -1.42 9.27
N VAL A 38 0.03 -1.06 8.40
CA VAL A 38 1.22 -1.87 8.13
C VAL A 38 2.19 -1.85 9.32
N SER A 39 2.36 -0.71 9.99
CA SER A 39 3.25 -0.59 11.16
C SER A 39 2.76 -1.37 12.39
N ALA A 40 1.46 -1.63 12.48
CA ALA A 40 0.88 -2.49 13.52
C ALA A 40 1.11 -4.00 13.28
N LEU A 41 1.63 -4.40 12.11
CA LEU A 41 1.94 -5.80 11.81
C LEU A 41 3.26 -6.22 12.45
N PRO A 42 3.42 -7.51 12.84
CA PRO A 42 4.71 -8.05 13.18
C PRO A 42 5.71 -7.86 12.03
N SER A 43 6.97 -7.58 12.38
CA SER A 43 8.04 -7.47 11.39
C SER A 43 8.20 -8.79 10.64
N GLY A 44 8.19 -8.73 9.32
CA GLY A 44 8.28 -9.89 8.46
C GLY A 44 8.10 -9.54 6.99
N LEU A 45 8.17 -10.56 6.14
CA LEU A 45 8.12 -10.38 4.68
C LEU A 45 6.89 -9.58 4.23
N VAL A 46 5.72 -9.88 4.79
CA VAL A 46 4.46 -9.22 4.39
C VAL A 46 4.44 -7.75 4.81
N SER A 47 4.77 -7.42 6.06
CA SER A 47 4.80 -6.04 6.53
C SER A 47 5.86 -5.21 5.81
N THR A 48 7.04 -5.78 5.54
CA THR A 48 8.07 -5.12 4.72
C THR A 48 7.60 -4.87 3.28
N THR A 49 6.92 -5.84 2.66
CA THR A 49 6.48 -5.71 1.26
C THR A 49 5.32 -4.73 1.12
N LEU A 50 4.36 -4.75 2.07
CA LEU A 50 3.28 -3.76 2.13
C LEU A 50 3.83 -2.36 2.41
N GLY A 51 4.81 -2.21 3.30
CA GLY A 51 5.46 -0.92 3.58
C GLY A 51 6.08 -0.32 2.31
N ARG A 52 6.89 -1.10 1.58
CA ARG A 52 7.47 -0.65 0.31
C ARG A 52 6.44 -0.26 -0.75
N LEU A 53 5.29 -0.94 -0.74
CA LEU A 53 4.19 -0.61 -1.64
C LEU A 53 3.55 0.73 -1.26
N VAL A 54 3.36 1.00 0.03
CA VAL A 54 2.86 2.28 0.55
C VAL A 54 3.86 3.40 0.23
N ASP A 55 5.15 3.21 0.48
CA ASP A 55 6.19 4.20 0.16
C ASP A 55 6.17 4.56 -1.33
N THR A 56 6.08 3.56 -2.20
CA THR A 56 6.03 3.77 -3.65
C THR A 56 4.73 4.47 -4.08
N ALA A 57 3.62 4.24 -3.38
CA ALA A 57 2.38 4.95 -3.62
C ALA A 57 2.46 6.41 -3.15
N TRP A 58 3.24 6.70 -2.09
CA TRP A 58 3.56 8.06 -1.67
C TRP A 58 4.39 8.79 -2.72
N ASP A 59 5.41 8.13 -3.29
CA ASP A 59 6.22 8.68 -4.38
C ASP A 59 5.34 9.06 -5.58
N CYS A 60 4.39 8.20 -5.96
CA CYS A 60 3.43 8.47 -7.03
C CYS A 60 2.51 9.65 -6.68
N HIS A 61 1.97 9.72 -5.46
CA HIS A 61 1.15 10.83 -4.97
C HIS A 61 1.90 12.18 -5.05
N LEU A 62 3.13 12.23 -4.55
CA LEU A 62 3.97 13.42 -4.58
C LEU A 62 4.35 13.84 -6.00
N ALA A 63 4.50 12.88 -6.91
CA ALA A 63 4.72 13.15 -8.33
C ALA A 63 3.44 13.50 -9.11
N GLY A 64 2.26 13.44 -8.47
CA GLY A 64 0.96 13.62 -9.13
C GLY A 64 0.63 12.51 -10.14
N GLN A 65 1.21 11.33 -9.96
CA GLN A 65 1.05 10.18 -10.86
C GLN A 65 0.10 9.14 -10.25
N ASP A 66 -0.78 8.59 -11.07
CA ASP A 66 -1.72 7.52 -10.69
C ASP A 66 -1.04 6.14 -10.56
N SER A 67 0.14 6.00 -11.16
CA SER A 67 0.86 4.74 -11.24
C SER A 67 2.33 4.94 -11.60
N SER A 68 3.13 3.88 -11.42
CA SER A 68 4.50 3.75 -11.94
C SER A 68 4.83 2.28 -12.18
N ALA A 69 5.84 1.98 -13.00
CA ALA A 69 6.31 0.61 -13.20
C ALA A 69 6.76 -0.04 -11.87
N ARG A 70 7.39 0.76 -10.99
CA ARG A 70 7.76 0.35 -9.64
C ARG A 70 6.54 0.00 -8.80
N LEU A 71 5.48 0.82 -8.84
CA LEU A 71 4.23 0.55 -8.10
C LEU A 71 3.59 -0.77 -8.52
N VAL A 72 3.52 -1.02 -9.83
CA VAL A 72 2.98 -2.28 -10.38
C VAL A 72 3.81 -3.47 -9.92
N ALA A 73 5.14 -3.38 -9.97
CA ALA A 73 6.03 -4.44 -9.50
C ALA A 73 5.85 -4.72 -8.00
N GLN A 74 5.73 -3.68 -7.16
CA GLN A 74 5.51 -3.84 -5.72
C GLN A 74 4.14 -4.43 -5.40
N ARG A 75 3.08 -4.07 -6.13
CA ARG A 75 1.76 -4.72 -6.01
C ARG A 75 1.85 -6.22 -6.27
N GLY A 76 2.56 -6.62 -7.33
CA GLY A 76 2.79 -8.03 -7.64
C GLY A 76 3.60 -8.77 -6.57
N ALA A 77 4.61 -8.12 -5.98
CA ALA A 77 5.38 -8.67 -4.87
C ALA A 77 4.53 -8.83 -3.60
N ALA A 78 3.74 -7.82 -3.23
CA ALA A 78 2.84 -7.86 -2.08
C ALA A 78 1.81 -9.00 -2.22
N ALA A 79 1.20 -9.14 -3.40
CA ALA A 79 0.25 -10.22 -3.67
C ALA A 79 0.88 -11.62 -3.57
N ARG A 80 2.16 -11.77 -3.93
CA ARG A 80 2.89 -13.03 -3.72
C ARG A 80 3.20 -13.28 -2.25
N ALA A 81 3.68 -12.27 -1.53
CA ALA A 81 3.96 -12.38 -0.09
C ALA A 81 2.70 -12.75 0.71
N MET A 82 1.56 -12.13 0.39
CA MET A 82 0.26 -12.43 1.02
C MET A 82 -0.16 -13.89 0.81
N ARG A 83 0.01 -14.43 -0.40
CA ARG A 83 -0.30 -15.84 -0.70
C ARG A 83 0.59 -16.83 0.04
N LEU A 84 1.84 -16.48 0.29
CA LEU A 84 2.77 -17.32 1.06
C LEU A 84 2.51 -17.29 2.57
N ALA A 85 1.83 -16.26 3.06
CA ALA A 85 1.46 -16.11 4.46
C ALA A 85 0.06 -16.68 4.78
N SER A 86 -0.61 -17.23 3.77
CA SER A 86 -1.96 -17.84 3.86
C SER A 86 -1.88 -19.33 4.12
#